data_AF-A0A419GH54-F1
#
_entry.id   AF-A0A419GH54-F1
#
_cell.length_a   1.000
_cell.length_b   1.000
_cell.length_c   1.000
_cell.angle_alpha   90.00
_cell.angle_beta   90.00
_cell.angle_gamma   90.00
#
_symmetry.space_group_name_H-M   'P 1'
#
loop_
_entity.id
_entity.type
_entity.pdbx_description
1 polymer ?
#
loop_
_entity_poly.entity_id
_entity_poly.type
_entity_poly.pdbx_seq_one_letter_code
_entity_poly.pdbx_strand_id
1 'polypeptide(L)'
;MKSKLMLPVGLAAIIITALVTGWLAFSGHSKNETTCTLNVPEKIASLPRTEFISGPEAIQQIAMMHGKNISLDEGHIAKYKSGGTEVTIWISVSPSREEGEELFRLMDEKMPASKVFKNRQEVEIRSRKVVKVDGMGQEHYYWVSGKYNYWVAVAGTDGKTIVDDLMLKVE
;
A
#
# COMPACT_ATOMS: atom_id res chain seq x y z
N MET A 1 -38.54 60.90 -34.19
CA MET A 1 -39.10 60.41 -35.46
C MET A 1 -37.99 60.46 -36.51
N LYS A 2 -37.51 59.30 -36.98
CA LYS A 2 -36.59 59.12 -38.14
C LYS A 2 -35.18 59.73 -37.93
N SER A 3 -34.05 59.21 -38.37
CA SER A 3 -33.67 58.00 -39.11
C SER A 3 -32.14 58.00 -39.20
N LYS A 4 -31.52 56.81 -39.03
CA LYS A 4 -30.44 56.24 -39.87
C LYS A 4 -29.25 57.10 -40.36
N LEU A 5 -28.07 56.49 -40.12
CA LEU A 5 -27.04 56.12 -41.11
C LEU A 5 -26.01 57.19 -41.54
N MET A 6 -24.75 56.98 -41.14
CA MET A 6 -23.61 56.59 -42.01
C MET A 6 -22.30 56.99 -41.33
N LEU A 7 -21.46 56.01 -41.02
CA LEU A 7 -20.03 56.18 -40.76
C LEU A 7 -19.29 56.39 -42.10
N PRO A 8 -18.25 57.24 -42.17
CA PRO A 8 -17.15 57.02 -43.07
C PRO A 8 -15.99 56.33 -42.33
N VAL A 9 -15.51 55.28 -43.00
CA VAL A 9 -14.35 54.45 -42.69
C VAL A 9 -13.09 55.32 -42.67
N GLY A 10 -12.39 55.34 -41.53
CA GLY A 10 -11.00 55.79 -41.40
C GLY A 10 -10.11 54.57 -41.23
N LEU A 11 -9.22 54.34 -42.20
CA LEU A 11 -8.30 53.23 -42.29
C LEU A 11 -7.26 53.20 -41.14
N ALA A 12 -6.86 51.96 -40.82
CA ALA A 12 -5.51 51.54 -40.40
C ALA A 12 -5.07 51.77 -38.94
N ALA A 13 -5.14 50.70 -38.15
CA ALA A 13 -3.94 50.10 -37.55
C ALA A 13 -4.21 48.62 -37.25
N ILE A 14 -3.48 47.76 -37.96
CA ILE A 14 -3.44 46.30 -37.87
C ILE A 14 -2.73 45.91 -36.58
N ILE A 15 -3.39 45.20 -35.66
CA ILE A 15 -2.75 44.18 -34.82
C ILE A 15 -3.75 43.04 -34.60
N ILE A 16 -3.74 42.07 -35.51
CA ILE A 16 -4.28 40.73 -35.28
C ILE A 16 -3.16 39.94 -34.61
N THR A 17 -3.21 39.76 -33.29
CA THR A 17 -2.40 38.72 -32.64
C THR A 17 -3.19 37.43 -32.64
N ALA A 18 -3.08 36.72 -33.75
CA ALA A 18 -3.20 35.27 -33.77
C ALA A 18 -1.96 34.71 -33.06
N LEU A 19 -2.15 34.07 -31.91
CA LEU A 19 -1.21 33.08 -31.40
C LEU A 19 -1.95 31.74 -31.31
N VAL A 20 -2.20 31.19 -32.50
CA VAL A 20 -2.35 29.76 -32.69
C VAL A 20 -0.94 29.23 -32.99
N THR A 21 -0.29 28.71 -31.95
CA THR A 21 0.84 27.80 -32.03
C THR A 21 0.39 26.56 -31.24
N GLY A 22 0.14 25.38 -31.80
CA GLY A 22 0.86 24.73 -32.88
C GLY A 22 1.77 23.66 -32.27
N TRP A 23 1.46 22.39 -32.51
CA TRP A 23 2.16 21.14 -32.12
C TRP A 23 2.05 20.71 -30.64
N LEU A 24 1.29 19.65 -30.30
CA LEU A 24 1.58 18.22 -30.52
C LEU A 24 2.98 17.80 -30.02
N ALA A 25 3.16 17.79 -28.71
CA ALA A 25 4.13 16.93 -28.04
C ALA A 25 3.80 16.84 -26.54
N PHE A 26 2.78 16.06 -26.18
CA PHE A 26 2.84 15.17 -25.00
C PHE A 26 1.68 14.16 -25.06
N SER A 27 1.51 13.53 -26.22
CA SER A 27 0.93 12.19 -26.25
C SER A 27 2.02 11.26 -25.71
N GLY A 28 1.80 10.69 -24.53
CA GLY A 28 2.65 9.61 -24.00
C GLY A 28 3.48 9.97 -22.77
N HIS A 29 2.81 10.26 -21.66
CA HIS A 29 3.21 9.71 -20.36
C HIS A 29 1.94 9.44 -19.53
N SER A 30 1.02 8.62 -20.10
CA SER A 30 0.48 7.59 -19.22
C SER A 30 1.71 6.81 -18.82
N LYS A 31 2.20 7.05 -17.60
CA LYS A 31 2.97 6.03 -16.95
C LYS A 31 2.05 4.82 -16.96
N ASN A 32 2.26 3.90 -17.90
CA ASN A 32 2.07 2.50 -17.61
C ASN A 32 3.07 2.20 -16.51
N GLU A 33 2.81 2.71 -15.30
CA GLU A 33 3.21 2.00 -14.13
C GLU A 33 2.38 0.73 -14.26
N THR A 34 3.04 -0.31 -14.75
CA THR A 34 2.59 -1.67 -14.55
C THR A 34 2.36 -1.76 -13.06
N THR A 35 1.14 -1.48 -12.61
CA THR A 35 0.70 -1.76 -11.25
C THR A 35 0.86 -3.26 -11.16
N CYS A 36 2.01 -3.68 -10.64
CA CYS A 36 2.20 -5.02 -10.13
C CYS A 36 1.31 -5.05 -8.90
N THR A 37 0.01 -5.21 -9.14
CA THR A 37 -1.00 -5.30 -8.08
C THR A 37 -0.63 -6.55 -7.32
N LEU A 38 -0.13 -6.37 -6.10
CA LEU A 38 0.18 -7.47 -5.22
C LEU A 38 -1.04 -8.39 -5.13
N ASN A 39 -0.91 -9.63 -5.62
CA ASN A 39 -2.02 -10.56 -5.61
C ASN A 39 -2.15 -11.18 -4.22
N VAL A 40 -2.92 -10.52 -3.35
CA VAL A 40 -3.23 -11.06 -2.02
C VAL A 40 -4.10 -12.32 -2.21
N PRO A 41 -3.70 -13.49 -1.69
CA PRO A 41 -4.33 -14.75 -2.05
C PRO A 41 -5.75 -14.85 -1.51
N GLU A 42 -6.65 -15.50 -2.24
CA GLU A 42 -8.02 -15.79 -1.77
C GLU A 42 -8.06 -16.86 -0.67
N LYS A 43 -6.96 -17.59 -0.48
CA LYS A 43 -6.84 -18.66 0.50
C LYS A 43 -5.42 -18.79 1.02
N ILE A 44 -5.26 -19.00 2.33
CA ILE A 44 -3.98 -19.35 2.97
C ILE A 44 -4.18 -20.65 3.74
N ALA A 45 -3.33 -21.63 3.48
CA ALA A 45 -3.50 -23.03 3.88
C ALA A 45 -4.92 -23.52 3.53
N SER A 46 -5.72 -23.89 4.53
CA SER A 46 -7.13 -24.28 4.41
C SER A 46 -8.12 -23.12 4.62
N LEU A 47 -7.64 -21.92 4.97
CA LEU A 47 -8.46 -20.77 5.39
C LEU A 47 -8.89 -19.92 4.18
N PRO A 48 -10.20 -19.77 3.91
CA PRO A 48 -10.68 -18.84 2.90
C PRO A 48 -10.56 -17.39 3.39
N ARG A 49 -10.33 -16.46 2.46
CA ARG A 49 -10.40 -15.03 2.72
C ARG A 49 -11.85 -14.62 2.91
N THR A 50 -12.13 -13.99 4.05
CA THR A 50 -13.45 -13.52 4.46
C THR A 50 -13.62 -12.01 4.29
N GLU A 51 -12.52 -11.26 4.30
CA GLU A 51 -12.52 -9.80 4.16
C GLU A 51 -11.26 -9.36 3.43
N PHE A 52 -11.40 -8.33 2.60
CA PHE A 52 -10.29 -7.70 1.90
C PHE A 52 -10.52 -6.19 1.76
N ILE A 53 -9.57 -5.40 2.23
CA ILE A 53 -9.54 -3.94 2.12
C ILE A 53 -8.23 -3.57 1.43
N SER A 54 -8.28 -2.65 0.46
CA SER A 54 -7.08 -2.19 -0.25
C SER A 54 -7.11 -0.69 -0.53
N GLY A 55 -5.96 -0.17 -0.96
CA GLY A 55 -5.82 1.22 -1.39
C GLY A 55 -5.95 2.22 -0.23
N PRO A 56 -6.55 3.40 -0.46
CA PRO A 56 -6.57 4.49 0.52
C PRO A 56 -7.18 4.13 1.88
N GLU A 57 -8.21 3.27 1.90
CA GLU A 57 -8.83 2.82 3.14
C GLU A 57 -7.88 1.96 3.98
N ALA A 58 -7.18 1.02 3.34
CA ALA A 58 -6.18 0.19 4.01
C ALA A 58 -5.01 1.03 4.53
N ILE A 59 -4.52 2.00 3.74
CA ILE A 59 -3.47 2.94 4.16
C ILE A 59 -3.89 3.70 5.43
N GLN A 60 -5.12 4.21 5.46
CA GLN A 60 -5.64 4.93 6.63
C GLN A 60 -5.67 4.03 7.87
N GLN A 61 -6.18 2.80 7.74
CA GLN A 61 -6.22 1.84 8.84
C GLN A 61 -4.84 1.47 9.36
N ILE A 62 -3.89 1.22 8.45
CA ILE A 62 -2.49 0.92 8.82
C ILE A 62 -1.86 2.12 9.52
N ALA A 63 -2.02 3.34 8.99
CA ALA A 63 -1.47 4.56 9.59
C ALA A 63 -1.97 4.79 11.03
N MET A 64 -3.24 4.50 11.32
CA MET A 64 -3.79 4.58 12.68
C MET A 64 -3.06 3.66 13.66
N MET A 65 -2.62 2.47 13.23
CA MET A 65 -1.85 1.54 14.08
C MET A 65 -0.44 2.08 14.41
N HIS A 66 0.16 2.85 13.51
CA HIS A 66 1.50 3.41 13.71
C HIS A 66 1.50 4.73 14.51
N GLY A 67 0.33 5.35 14.72
CA GLY A 67 0.19 6.61 15.48
C GLY A 67 0.87 7.81 14.83
N LYS A 68 1.26 7.71 13.56
CA LYS A 68 1.90 8.76 12.76
C LYS A 68 1.59 8.55 11.28
N ASN A 69 1.73 9.59 10.48
CA ASN A 69 1.68 9.46 9.04
C ASN A 69 2.89 8.63 8.57
N ILE A 70 2.61 7.53 7.89
CA ILE A 70 3.57 6.73 7.13
C ILE A 70 3.30 6.98 5.65
N SER A 71 4.35 7.13 4.85
CA SER A 71 4.21 7.30 3.41
C SER A 71 4.10 5.92 2.77
N LEU A 72 2.94 5.60 2.20
CA LEU A 72 2.65 4.34 1.51
C LEU A 72 2.05 4.65 0.13
N ASP A 73 2.50 3.91 -0.89
CA ASP A 73 1.89 3.92 -2.22
C ASP A 73 0.57 3.13 -2.23
N GLU A 74 0.55 2.01 -1.50
CA GLU A 74 -0.58 1.10 -1.42
C GLU A 74 -0.63 0.43 -0.04
N GLY A 75 -1.83 -0.02 0.35
CA GLY A 75 -2.05 -0.81 1.55
C GLY A 75 -3.03 -1.93 1.27
N HIS A 76 -2.85 -3.05 1.95
CA HIS A 76 -3.78 -4.18 1.90
C HIS A 76 -4.03 -4.73 3.31
N ILE A 77 -5.28 -5.07 3.59
CA ILE A 77 -5.69 -5.78 4.80
C ILE A 77 -6.57 -6.96 4.38
N ALA A 78 -6.21 -8.16 4.79
CA ALA A 78 -6.96 -9.37 4.48
C ALA A 78 -7.21 -10.19 5.75
N LYS A 79 -8.45 -10.67 5.91
CA LYS A 79 -8.82 -11.56 7.02
C LYS A 79 -9.23 -12.92 6.49
N TYR A 80 -8.68 -13.97 7.08
CA TYR A 80 -8.96 -15.36 6.76
C TYR A 80 -9.48 -16.05 8.00
N LYS A 81 -10.61 -16.75 7.87
CA LYS A 81 -11.27 -17.40 9.00
C LYS A 81 -11.88 -18.73 8.58
N SER A 82 -11.71 -19.73 9.42
CA SER A 82 -12.44 -21.00 9.33
C SER A 82 -12.40 -21.70 10.68
N GLY A 83 -13.58 -22.10 11.19
CA GLY A 83 -13.68 -22.69 12.53
C GLY A 83 -13.11 -21.77 13.62
N GLY A 84 -12.26 -22.32 14.48
CA GLY A 84 -11.57 -21.59 15.55
C GLY A 84 -10.26 -20.89 15.14
N THR A 85 -9.95 -20.86 13.85
CA THR A 85 -8.70 -20.26 13.32
C THR A 85 -8.98 -18.91 12.66
N GLU A 86 -8.16 -17.93 12.99
CA GLU A 86 -8.21 -16.58 12.44
C GLU A 86 -6.82 -16.09 12.06
N VAL A 87 -6.70 -15.51 10.87
CA VAL A 87 -5.48 -14.86 10.38
C VAL A 87 -5.84 -13.49 9.84
N THR A 88 -5.09 -12.47 10.26
CA THR A 88 -5.16 -11.13 9.65
C THR A 88 -3.80 -10.76 9.10
N ILE A 89 -3.78 -10.22 7.88
CA ILE A 89 -2.58 -9.77 7.20
C ILE A 89 -2.73 -8.29 6.92
N TRP A 90 -1.70 -7.52 7.25
CA TRP A 90 -1.49 -6.16 6.80
C TRP A 90 -0.27 -6.14 5.90
N ILE A 91 -0.42 -5.52 4.72
CA ILE A 91 0.68 -5.36 3.77
C ILE A 91 0.77 -3.88 3.44
N SER A 92 1.93 -3.29 3.76
CA SER A 92 2.24 -1.90 3.48
C SER A 92 3.21 -1.85 2.29
N VAL A 93 2.89 -1.06 1.28
CA VAL A 93 3.75 -0.87 0.10
C VAL A 93 4.38 0.50 0.17
N SER A 94 5.68 0.54 0.46
CA SER A 94 6.45 1.79 0.51
C SER A 94 6.81 2.28 -0.92
N PRO A 95 7.07 3.59 -1.11
CA PRO A 95 7.47 4.11 -2.42
C PRO A 95 8.81 3.56 -2.93
N SER A 96 9.74 3.24 -2.03
CA SER A 96 10.99 2.57 -2.37
C SER A 96 11.31 1.38 -1.46
N ARG A 97 12.31 0.58 -1.87
CA ARG A 97 12.87 -0.50 -1.05
C ARG A 97 13.47 0.05 0.24
N GLU A 98 14.23 1.14 0.14
CA GLU A 98 14.89 1.80 1.27
C GLU A 98 13.85 2.31 2.28
N GLU A 99 12.75 2.89 1.80
CA GLU A 99 11.64 3.30 2.67
C GLU A 99 10.88 2.10 3.27
N GLY A 100 10.83 0.97 2.57
CA GLY A 100 10.33 -0.30 3.10
C GLY A 100 11.21 -0.82 4.26
N GLU A 101 12.51 -0.87 4.06
CA GLU A 101 13.49 -1.32 5.07
C GLU A 101 13.52 -0.37 6.28
N GLU A 102 13.41 0.94 6.05
CA GLU A 102 13.33 1.93 7.13
C GLU A 102 12.03 1.79 7.94
N LEU A 103 10.89 1.59 7.29
CA LEU A 103 9.62 1.33 7.98
C LEU A 103 9.73 0.09 8.89
N PHE A 104 10.29 -1.01 8.37
CA PHE A 104 10.55 -2.23 9.14
C PHE A 104 11.42 -1.94 10.36
N ARG A 105 12.56 -1.26 10.18
CA ARG A 105 13.50 -0.92 11.26
C ARG A 105 12.80 -0.12 12.37
N LEU A 106 12.04 0.91 11.99
CA LEU A 106 11.31 1.76 12.94
C LEU A 106 10.21 1.01 13.69
N MET A 107 9.60 -0.02 13.08
CA MET A 107 8.64 -0.89 13.75
C MET A 107 9.33 -1.81 14.75
N ASP A 108 10.40 -2.47 14.30
CA ASP A 108 11.13 -3.47 15.08
C ASP A 108 11.81 -2.87 16.32
N GLU A 109 12.39 -1.68 16.20
CA GLU A 109 13.01 -0.94 17.32
C GLU A 109 12.04 -0.62 18.46
N LYS A 110 10.72 -0.55 18.17
CA LYS A 110 9.70 -0.30 19.19
C LYS A 110 9.25 -1.57 19.90
N MET A 111 9.48 -2.75 19.33
CA MET A 111 8.99 -4.00 19.91
C MET A 111 9.57 -4.32 21.29
N PRO A 112 10.88 -4.11 21.59
CA PRO A 112 11.41 -4.35 22.94
C PRO A 112 10.73 -3.54 24.05
N ALA A 113 10.22 -2.34 23.74
CA ALA A 113 9.56 -1.45 24.70
C ALA A 113 8.01 -1.62 24.73
N SER A 114 7.47 -2.51 23.89
CA SER A 114 6.03 -2.71 23.80
C SER A 114 5.45 -3.36 25.06
N LYS A 115 4.30 -2.86 25.52
CA LYS A 115 3.50 -3.48 26.59
C LYS A 115 2.55 -4.57 26.09
N VAL A 116 2.24 -4.56 24.79
CA VAL A 116 1.25 -5.42 24.14
C VAL A 116 1.91 -6.67 23.56
N PHE A 117 2.92 -6.46 22.71
CA PHE A 117 3.77 -7.50 22.14
C PHE A 117 4.95 -7.83 23.04
N LYS A 118 5.24 -9.12 23.18
CA LYS A 118 6.32 -9.69 24.00
C LYS A 118 7.04 -10.80 23.23
N ASN A 119 8.10 -11.35 23.83
CA ASN A 119 8.83 -12.51 23.30
C ASN A 119 9.36 -12.31 21.88
N ARG A 120 9.94 -11.14 21.59
CA ARG A 120 10.57 -10.86 20.30
C ARG A 120 11.65 -11.89 19.99
N GLN A 121 11.50 -12.58 18.87
CA GLN A 121 12.44 -13.60 18.39
C GLN A 121 12.66 -13.43 16.88
N GLU A 122 13.89 -13.60 16.43
CA GLU A 122 14.18 -13.78 15.01
C GLU A 122 14.07 -15.27 14.68
N VAL A 123 13.28 -15.60 13.67
CA VAL A 123 13.09 -16.95 13.15
C VAL A 123 13.39 -16.96 11.66
N GLU A 124 13.83 -18.11 11.15
CA GLU A 124 14.05 -18.30 9.73
C GLU A 124 12.89 -19.12 9.11
N ILE A 125 12.28 -18.58 8.07
CA ILE A 125 11.21 -19.23 7.29
C ILE A 125 11.59 -19.05 5.81
N ARG A 126 11.74 -20.14 5.06
CA ARG A 126 12.20 -20.13 3.64
C ARG A 126 13.47 -19.29 3.41
N SER A 127 14.45 -19.38 4.32
CA SER A 127 15.68 -18.57 4.29
C SER A 127 15.44 -17.05 4.32
N ARG A 128 14.25 -16.61 4.77
CA ARG A 128 13.94 -15.22 5.11
C ARG A 128 14.02 -15.04 6.63
N LYS A 129 14.59 -13.91 7.03
CA LYS A 129 14.51 -13.44 8.42
C LYS A 129 13.10 -12.91 8.67
N VAL A 130 12.42 -13.50 9.63
CA VAL A 130 11.09 -13.10 10.09
C VAL A 130 11.18 -12.82 11.58
N VAL A 131 10.56 -11.74 12.04
CA VAL A 131 10.47 -11.48 13.47
C VAL A 131 9.13 -12.00 13.98
N LYS A 132 9.17 -12.77 15.07
CA LYS A 132 8.02 -13.27 15.81
C LYS A 132 7.87 -12.49 17.11
N VAL A 133 6.64 -12.12 17.45
CA VAL A 133 6.24 -11.62 18.77
C VAL A 133 4.89 -12.25 19.16
N ASP A 134 4.59 -12.30 20.45
CA ASP A 134 3.29 -12.74 20.96
C ASP A 134 2.52 -11.55 21.55
N GLY A 135 1.23 -11.45 21.29
CA GLY A 135 0.40 -10.35 21.80
C GLY A 135 -1.08 -10.60 21.57
N MET A 136 -1.95 -10.06 22.45
CA MET A 136 -3.41 -10.12 22.27
C MET A 136 -4.00 -11.54 22.04
N GLY A 137 -3.32 -12.58 22.55
CA GLY A 137 -3.74 -13.99 22.34
C GLY A 137 -3.41 -14.55 20.95
N GLN A 138 -2.53 -13.88 20.20
CA GLN A 138 -2.11 -14.22 18.84
C GLN A 138 -0.59 -14.31 18.75
N GLU A 139 -0.11 -15.14 17.83
CA GLU A 139 1.25 -15.05 17.32
C GLU A 139 1.29 -13.99 16.21
N HIS A 140 2.32 -13.16 16.22
CA HIS A 140 2.54 -12.15 15.18
C HIS A 140 3.88 -12.36 14.50
N TYR A 141 3.87 -12.24 13.19
CA TYR A 141 5.05 -12.38 12.33
C TYR A 141 5.15 -11.16 11.43
N TYR A 142 6.34 -10.59 11.32
CA TYR A 142 6.57 -9.49 10.40
C TYR A 142 7.94 -9.55 9.75
N TRP A 143 7.99 -9.11 8.51
CA TRP A 143 9.21 -9.06 7.69
C TRP A 143 9.05 -8.03 6.58
N VAL A 144 10.17 -7.73 5.93
CA VAL A 144 10.22 -6.85 4.75
C VAL A 144 10.77 -7.63 3.55
N SER A 145 10.19 -7.39 2.38
CA SER A 145 10.65 -7.93 1.10
C SER A 145 10.55 -6.83 0.03
N GLY A 146 11.70 -6.28 -0.36
CA GLY A 146 11.74 -5.12 -1.26
C GLY A 146 11.00 -3.92 -0.65
N LYS A 147 9.97 -3.43 -1.32
CA LYS A 147 9.12 -2.32 -0.85
C LYS A 147 7.93 -2.77 0.02
N TYR A 148 7.75 -4.08 0.23
CA TYR A 148 6.61 -4.65 0.93
C TYR A 148 6.97 -4.94 2.40
N ASN A 149 6.18 -4.40 3.32
CA ASN A 149 6.20 -4.78 4.73
C ASN A 149 4.98 -5.65 5.03
N TYR A 150 5.21 -6.82 5.59
CA TYR A 150 4.16 -7.76 5.97
C TYR A 150 4.04 -7.82 7.48
N TRP A 151 2.81 -7.78 7.99
CA TRP A 151 2.48 -8.11 9.36
C TRP A 151 1.35 -9.14 9.35
N VAL A 152 1.55 -10.27 10.01
CA VAL A 152 0.62 -11.40 10.03
C VAL A 152 0.30 -11.71 11.47
N ALA A 153 -0.98 -11.68 11.83
CA ALA A 153 -1.48 -12.11 13.13
C ALA A 153 -2.23 -13.43 12.98
N VAL A 154 -1.93 -14.40 13.84
CA VAL A 154 -2.46 -15.77 13.76
C VAL A 154 -3.00 -16.21 15.12
N ALA A 155 -4.24 -16.72 15.14
CA ALA A 155 -4.86 -17.40 16.27
C ALA A 155 -5.41 -18.77 15.86
N GLY A 156 -5.34 -19.74 16.79
CA GLY A 156 -5.99 -21.04 16.64
C GLY A 156 -5.32 -22.00 15.64
N THR A 157 -4.07 -21.75 15.24
CA THR A 157 -3.25 -22.65 14.42
C THR A 157 -1.76 -22.31 14.57
N ASP A 158 -0.87 -23.08 13.93
CA ASP A 158 0.58 -22.82 13.89
C ASP A 158 0.90 -21.64 12.97
N GLY A 159 1.40 -20.53 13.53
CA GLY A 159 1.69 -19.32 12.77
C GLY A 159 2.81 -19.48 11.75
N LYS A 160 3.81 -20.33 12.02
CA LYS A 160 4.93 -20.58 11.10
C LYS A 160 4.46 -21.21 9.78
N THR A 161 3.52 -22.16 9.84
CA THR A 161 2.92 -22.79 8.66
C THR A 161 2.11 -21.78 7.83
N ILE A 162 1.38 -20.88 8.48
CA ILE A 162 0.63 -19.80 7.80
C ILE A 162 1.57 -18.85 7.06
N VAL A 163 2.67 -18.44 7.69
CA VAL A 163 3.65 -17.54 7.07
C VAL A 163 4.39 -18.22 5.91
N ASP A 164 4.76 -19.50 6.03
CA ASP A 164 5.38 -20.26 4.94
C ASP A 164 4.48 -20.34 3.69
N ASP A 165 3.20 -20.69 3.87
CA ASP A 165 2.24 -20.75 2.76
C ASP A 165 1.91 -19.38 2.16
N LEU A 166 1.88 -18.33 2.99
CA LEU A 166 1.70 -16.96 2.50
C LEU A 166 2.88 -16.53 1.63
N MET A 167 4.12 -16.74 2.09
CA MET A 167 5.33 -16.41 1.34
C MET A 167 5.35 -17.09 -0.03
N LEU A 168 4.91 -18.36 -0.12
CA LEU A 168 4.79 -19.09 -1.38
C LEU A 168 3.85 -18.45 -2.42
N LYS A 169 2.93 -17.59 -1.98
CA LYS A 169 1.87 -17.03 -2.82
C LYS A 169 2.08 -15.57 -3.18
N VAL A 170 2.91 -14.86 -2.42
CA VAL A 170 3.11 -13.41 -2.55
C VAL A 170 4.54 -13.02 -2.91
N GLU A 171 5.50 -13.95 -2.85
CA GLU A 171 6.89 -13.80 -3.30
C GLU A 171 7.23 -14.82 -4.39
#